data_AF-A0AAW5AJE7-F1
#
_entry.id   AF-A0AAW5AJE7-F1
#
_cell.length_a   1.000
_cell.length_b   1.000
_cell.length_c   1.000
_cell.angle_alpha   90.00
_cell.angle_beta   90.00
_cell.angle_gamma   90.00
#
_symmetry.space_group_name_H-M   'P 1'
#
loop_
_entity.id
_entity.type
_entity.pdbx_description
1 polymer ?
#
loop_
_entity_poly.entity_id
_entity_poly.type
_entity_poly.pdbx_seq_one_letter_code
_entity_poly.pdbx_strand_id
1 'polypeptide(L)'
;MIRIDAIWLATEPMDMRAGTDTALARVVAVFGAAQPHCAYLFANRRANRMKVLVHDGLGIWLAARRLHQGKFFWPGSRHGSQMELGAEQLHALVLGLPWQRVGQNSAITLM
;
A
#
# COMPACT_ATOMS: atom_id res chain seq x y z
N MET A 1 7.48 8.02 15.84
CA MET A 1 6.83 7.15 14.82
C MET A 1 6.13 8.07 13.83
N ILE A 2 6.20 7.80 12.51
CA ILE A 2 5.53 8.64 11.50
C ILE A 2 4.02 8.43 11.60
N ARG A 3 3.25 9.52 11.71
CA ARG A 3 1.78 9.47 11.75
C ARG A 3 1.23 9.07 10.38
N ILE A 4 0.32 8.10 10.36
CA ILE A 4 -0.39 7.64 9.16
C ILE A 4 -1.87 7.48 9.53
N ASP A 5 -2.73 8.28 8.91
CA ASP A 5 -4.18 8.32 9.14
C ASP A 5 -4.93 7.47 8.10
N ALA A 6 -4.43 7.38 6.86
CA ALA A 6 -5.01 6.56 5.81
C ALA A 6 -3.95 5.84 4.98
N ILE A 7 -4.30 4.65 4.50
CA ILE A 7 -3.39 3.77 3.75
C ILE A 7 -4.08 3.39 2.45
N TRP A 8 -3.42 3.70 1.34
CA TRP A 8 -3.92 3.46 0.00
C TRP A 8 -2.98 2.55 -0.75
N LEU A 9 -3.54 1.68 -1.59
CA LEU A 9 -2.80 0.73 -2.40
C LEU A 9 -3.22 0.87 -3.86
N ALA A 10 -2.24 0.98 -4.76
CA ALA A 10 -2.46 0.93 -6.20
C ALA A 10 -2.47 -0.52 -6.70
N THR A 11 -3.49 -0.91 -7.46
CA THR A 11 -3.61 -2.29 -7.97
C THR A 11 -2.66 -2.56 -9.14
N GLU A 12 -2.33 -1.52 -9.91
CA GLU A 12 -1.40 -1.61 -11.03
C GLU A 12 0.07 -1.62 -10.60
N PRO A 13 0.93 -2.37 -11.30
CA PRO A 13 2.35 -2.45 -10.96
C PRO A 13 3.10 -1.16 -11.27
N MET A 14 4.10 -0.86 -10.44
CA MET A 14 5.07 0.23 -10.64
C MET A 14 6.47 -0.32 -10.95
N ASP A 15 7.25 0.40 -11.74
CA ASP A 15 8.68 0.13 -11.86
C ASP A 15 9.39 0.47 -10.54
N MET A 16 10.07 -0.51 -9.94
CA MET A 16 10.77 -0.32 -8.67
C MET A 16 12.04 0.53 -8.80
N ARG A 17 12.48 0.86 -10.01
CA ARG A 17 13.54 1.84 -10.26
C ARG A 17 13.09 3.28 -10.04
N ALA A 18 11.78 3.55 -10.01
CA ALA A 18 11.20 4.88 -9.81
C ALA A 18 11.67 5.54 -8.50
N GLY A 19 12.30 6.71 -8.56
CA GLY A 19 12.67 7.49 -7.38
C GLY A 19 11.48 8.16 -6.69
N THR A 20 11.74 9.03 -5.72
CA THR A 20 10.71 9.75 -4.95
C THR A 20 9.78 10.55 -5.86
N ASP A 21 10.33 11.35 -6.79
CA ASP A 21 9.52 12.21 -7.66
C ASP A 21 8.63 11.41 -8.61
N THR A 22 9.16 10.32 -9.18
CA THR A 22 8.37 9.43 -10.05
C THR A 22 7.28 8.70 -9.25
N ALA A 23 7.57 8.28 -8.02
CA ALA A 23 6.57 7.68 -7.14
C ALA A 23 5.49 8.70 -6.75
N LEU A 24 5.87 9.95 -6.46
CA LEU A 24 4.93 11.04 -6.19
C LEU A 24 4.05 11.35 -7.40
N ALA A 25 4.63 11.44 -8.60
CA ALA A 25 3.86 11.60 -9.84
C ALA A 25 2.86 10.45 -10.03
N ARG A 26 3.26 9.21 -9.70
CA ARG A 26 2.35 8.06 -9.71
C ARG A 26 1.25 8.19 -8.65
N VAL A 27 1.54 8.73 -7.47
CA VAL A 27 0.52 9.01 -6.45
C VAL A 27 -0.51 10.00 -6.99
N VAL A 28 -0.07 11.12 -7.55
CA VAL A 28 -0.98 12.13 -8.14
C VAL A 28 -1.81 11.53 -9.27
N ALA A 29 -1.20 10.73 -10.15
CA ALA A 29 -1.90 10.11 -11.27
C ALA A 29 -2.97 9.09 -10.87
N VAL A 30 -2.75 8.34 -9.78
CA VAL A 30 -3.66 7.26 -9.35
C VAL A 30 -4.68 7.75 -8.32
N PHE A 31 -4.23 8.52 -7.32
CA PHE A 31 -5.01 8.92 -6.14
C PHE A 31 -5.41 10.41 -6.14
N GLY A 32 -5.03 11.17 -7.17
CA GLY A 32 -5.34 12.59 -7.33
C GLY A 32 -4.40 13.54 -6.59
N ALA A 33 -3.95 13.19 -5.39
CA ALA A 33 -2.99 13.95 -4.61
C ALA A 33 -2.27 13.10 -3.54
N ALA A 34 -1.10 13.54 -3.10
CA ALA A 34 -0.47 13.05 -1.88
C ALA A 34 -0.97 13.87 -0.68
N GLN A 35 -1.90 13.29 0.10
CA GLN A 35 -2.52 13.94 1.25
C GLN A 35 -1.63 13.81 2.50
N PRO A 36 -1.62 14.81 3.41
CA PRO A 36 -0.95 14.71 4.70
C PRO A 36 -1.34 13.46 5.48
N HIS A 37 -0.34 12.85 6.11
CA HIS A 37 -0.48 11.63 6.91
C HIS A 37 -1.04 10.43 6.14
N CYS A 38 -0.87 10.37 4.81
CA CYS A 38 -1.28 9.21 4.00
C CYS A 38 -0.07 8.38 3.53
N ALA A 39 -0.28 7.06 3.47
CA ALA A 39 0.67 6.11 2.90
C ALA A 39 0.12 5.54 1.59
N TYR A 40 0.95 5.48 0.55
CA TYR A 40 0.61 5.00 -0.79
C TYR A 40 1.50 3.84 -1.19
N LEU A 41 0.88 2.68 -1.40
CA LEU A 41 1.54 1.41 -1.60
C LEU A 41 1.53 1.02 -3.08
N PHE A 42 2.70 0.59 -3.56
CA PHE A 42 2.91 0.11 -4.92
C PHE A 42 3.70 -1.19 -4.91
N ALA A 43 3.36 -2.13 -5.77
CA ALA A 43 4.16 -3.34 -5.98
C ALA A 43 4.71 -3.39 -7.40
N ASN A 44 5.76 -4.19 -7.60
CA ASN A 44 6.16 -4.57 -8.94
C ASN A 44 5.23 -5.66 -9.50
N ARG A 45 5.32 -5.91 -10.82
CA ARG A 45 4.51 -6.92 -11.51
C ARG A 45 4.65 -8.35 -10.93
N ARG A 46 5.79 -8.66 -10.31
CA ARG A 46 6.04 -9.96 -9.67
C ARG A 46 5.56 -10.02 -8.22
N ALA A 47 5.05 -8.91 -7.68
CA ALA A 47 4.65 -8.71 -6.30
C ALA A 47 5.70 -9.15 -5.26
N ASN A 48 6.99 -9.08 -5.58
CA ASN A 48 8.07 -9.45 -4.64
C ASN A 48 8.85 -8.23 -4.11
N ARG A 49 8.49 -7.04 -4.57
CA ARG A 49 9.00 -5.75 -4.10
C ARG A 49 7.84 -4.79 -3.98
N MET A 50 7.88 -3.99 -2.93
CA MET A 50 6.90 -2.97 -2.63
C MET A 50 7.62 -1.64 -2.36
N LYS A 51 6.99 -0.55 -2.76
CA LYS A 51 7.33 0.81 -2.35
C LYS A 51 6.17 1.42 -1.59
N VAL A 52 6.49 2.21 -0.57
CA VAL A 52 5.52 2.97 0.21
C VAL A 52 5.96 4.43 0.20
N LEU A 53 5.15 5.28 -0.44
CA LEU A 53 5.32 6.73 -0.35
C LEU A 53 4.47 7.23 0.82
N VAL A 54 5.06 7.96 1.76
CA VAL A 54 4.34 8.54 2.89
C VAL A 54 4.50 10.05 2.85
N HIS A 55 3.40 10.79 2.88
CA HIS A 55 3.44 12.22 3.16
C HIS A 55 3.22 12.43 4.66
N ASP A 56 4.22 12.91 5.40
CA ASP A 56 4.15 12.99 6.86
C ASP A 56 3.49 14.27 7.40
N GLY A 57 3.10 15.18 6.51
CA GLY A 57 2.50 16.48 6.80
C GLY A 57 3.41 17.65 6.45
N LEU A 58 4.73 17.39 6.38
CA LEU A 58 5.76 18.38 6.07
C LEU A 58 6.59 17.99 4.84
N GLY A 59 6.74 16.70 4.60
CA GLY A 59 7.56 16.17 3.52
C GLY A 59 7.16 14.74 3.15
N ILE A 60 8.01 14.14 2.33
CA ILE A 60 7.75 12.83 1.72
C ILE A 60 8.86 11.84 2.09
N TRP A 61 8.44 10.65 2.47
CA TRP A 61 9.29 9.47 2.64
C TRP A 61 9.00 8.46 1.54
N LEU A 62 10.05 7.79 1.05
CA LEU A 62 9.90 6.64 0.16
C LEU A 62 10.60 5.43 0.78
N ALA A 63 9.81 4.51 1.33
CA ALA A 63 10.30 3.24 1.83
C ALA A 63 10.26 2.16 0.74
N ALA A 64 11.25 1.27 0.73
CA ALA A 64 11.28 0.09 -0.13
C ALA A 64 11.29 -1.17 0.74
N ARG A 65 10.46 -2.15 0.39
CA ARG A 65 10.40 -3.45 1.05
C ARG A 65 10.53 -4.58 0.04
N ARG A 66 11.37 -5.55 0.37
CA ARG A 66 11.51 -6.81 -0.36
C ARG A 66 11.43 -7.96 0.61
N LEU A 67 10.63 -8.97 0.30
CA LEU A 67 10.62 -10.21 1.06
C LEU A 67 11.86 -11.04 0.73
N HIS A 68 12.45 -11.67 1.74
CA HIS A 68 13.55 -12.61 1.55
C HIS A 68 13.11 -13.80 0.67
N GLN A 69 11.90 -14.30 0.91
CA GLN A 69 11.25 -15.34 0.12
C GLN A 69 9.76 -15.02 -0.10
N GLY A 70 9.19 -15.54 -1.18
CA GLY A 70 7.77 -15.37 -1.49
C GLY A 70 7.41 -14.05 -2.19
N LYS A 71 6.13 -13.70 -2.10
CA LYS A 71 5.50 -12.55 -2.75
C LYS A 71 4.45 -11.95 -1.81
N PHE A 72 4.22 -10.65 -1.95
CA PHE A 72 3.07 -9.97 -1.39
C PHE A 72 1.79 -10.45 -2.06
N PHE A 73 0.72 -10.59 -1.28
CA PHE A 73 -0.62 -10.86 -1.80
C PHE A 73 -1.20 -9.58 -2.39
N TRP A 74 -0.81 -9.25 -3.63
CA TRP A 74 -1.27 -8.02 -4.29
C TRP A 74 -2.62 -8.23 -5.00
N PRO A 75 -3.56 -7.28 -4.89
CA PRO A 75 -4.82 -7.36 -5.62
C PRO A 75 -4.60 -7.18 -7.12
N GLY A 76 -5.35 -7.92 -7.94
CA GLY A 76 -5.36 -7.73 -9.38
C GLY A 76 -6.16 -6.49 -9.80
N SER A 77 -5.99 -6.08 -11.06
CA SER A 77 -6.68 -4.93 -11.67
C SER A 77 -8.21 -5.02 -11.70
N ARG A 78 -8.79 -6.18 -11.41
CA ARG A 78 -10.25 -6.37 -11.31
C ARG A 78 -10.88 -5.60 -10.15
N HIS A 79 -10.09 -5.14 -9.17
CA HIS A 79 -10.56 -4.41 -7.99
C HIS A 79 -10.53 -2.88 -8.14
N GLY A 80 -10.50 -2.37 -9.38
CA GLY A 80 -10.28 -0.95 -9.66
C GLY A 80 -8.81 -0.58 -9.67
N SER A 81 -8.49 0.72 -9.81
CA SER A 81 -7.11 1.23 -9.85
C SER A 81 -6.46 1.39 -8.46
N GLN A 82 -7.28 1.49 -7.41
CA GLN A 82 -6.85 1.73 -6.04
C GLN A 82 -7.77 1.09 -5.01
N MET A 83 -7.28 0.90 -3.79
CA MET A 83 -8.07 0.55 -2.62
C MET A 83 -7.52 1.19 -1.35
N GLU A 84 -8.38 1.36 -0.37
CA GLU A 84 -7.99 1.70 1.00
C GLU A 84 -7.71 0.42 1.80
N LEU A 85 -6.73 0.49 2.70
CA LEU A 85 -6.37 -0.60 3.61
C LEU A 85 -6.54 -0.14 5.06
N GLY A 86 -7.03 -1.04 5.91
CA GLY A 86 -6.92 -0.89 7.36
C GLY A 86 -5.51 -1.16 7.88
N ALA A 87 -5.21 -0.71 9.10
CA ALA A 87 -3.91 -0.91 9.75
C ALA A 87 -3.53 -2.41 9.88
N GLU A 88 -4.48 -3.26 10.27
CA GLU A 88 -4.28 -4.71 10.37
C GLU A 88 -4.01 -5.36 9.01
N GLN A 89 -4.68 -4.88 7.96
CA GLN A 89 -4.45 -5.35 6.59
C GLN A 89 -3.06 -4.97 6.10
N LEU A 90 -2.61 -3.74 6.38
CA LEU A 90 -1.23 -3.34 6.11
C LEU A 90 -0.23 -4.21 6.87
N HIS A 91 -0.49 -4.50 8.15
CA HIS A 91 0.39 -5.33 8.98
C HIS A 91 0.55 -6.74 8.38
N ALA A 92 -0.55 -7.39 8.00
CA ALA A 92 -0.51 -8.68 7.33
C ALA A 92 0.22 -8.59 5.97
N LEU A 93 -0.08 -7.57 5.17
CA LEU A 93 0.53 -7.35 3.86
C LEU A 93 2.05 -7.18 3.96
N VAL A 94 2.56 -6.37 4.90
CA VAL A 94 4.02 -6.18 5.03
C VAL A 94 4.72 -7.49 5.40
N LEU A 95 4.09 -8.36 6.18
CA LEU A 95 4.61 -9.70 6.49
C LEU A 95 4.53 -10.68 5.30
N GLY A 96 3.86 -10.29 4.21
CA GLY A 96 3.63 -11.16 3.06
C GLY A 96 2.49 -12.16 3.28
N LEU A 97 1.60 -11.90 4.24
CA LEU A 97 0.43 -12.75 4.52
C LEU A 97 -0.79 -12.29 3.70
N PRO A 98 -1.78 -13.18 3.45
CA PRO A 98 -3.06 -12.78 2.90
C PRO A 98 -3.75 -11.78 3.85
N TRP A 99 -4.12 -10.61 3.34
CA TRP A 99 -4.65 -9.51 4.15
C TRP A 99 -6.13 -9.22 3.89
N GLN A 100 -6.69 -9.71 2.78
CA GLN A 100 -8.01 -9.33 2.28
C GLN A 100 -9.16 -9.61 3.26
N ARG A 101 -8.99 -10.58 4.16
CA ARG A 101 -9.98 -10.97 5.16
C ARG A 101 -9.65 -10.49 6.57
N VAL A 102 -8.53 -9.79 6.74
CA VAL A 102 -8.10 -9.28 8.04
C VAL A 102 -8.88 -8.01 8.37
N GLY A 103 -9.33 -7.87 9.63
CA GLY A 103 -9.95 -6.64 10.15
C GLY A 103 -11.43 -6.43 9.78
N GLN A 104 -12.03 -7.28 8.96
CA GLN A 104 -13.47 -7.28 8.70
C GLN A 104 -14.17 -8.09 9.80
N ASN A 105 -15.11 -7.46 10.55
CA ASN A 105 -16.02 -8.03 11.55
C ASN A 105 -15.78 -9.53 11.87
N SER A 106 -14.78 -9.79 12.72
CA SER A 106 -14.48 -11.14 13.21
C SER A 106 -15.42 -11.59 14.32
N ALA A 107 -16.32 -10.70 14.77
CA ALA A 107 -17.34 -11.01 15.74
C ALA A 107 -18.41 -11.88 15.10
N ILE A 108 -18.43 -13.16 15.49
CA ILE A 108 -19.58 -14.03 15.27
C ILE A 108 -20.59 -13.67 16.34
N THR A 109 -21.62 -12.91 15.98
CA THR A 109 -22.74 -12.58 16.87
C THR A 109 -23.86 -13.59 16.65
N LEU A 110 -24.34 -14.21 17.73
CA LEU A 110 -25.60 -14.95 17.72
C LEU A 110 -26.74 -13.91 17.79
N MET A 111 -27.66 -13.95 16.82
CA MET A 111 -28.93 -13.19 16.92
C MET A 111 -29.77 -13.71 18.07
#